data_AF-A0A8T7IBH0-F1
#
_entry.id   AF-A0A8T7IBH0-F1
#
_cell.length_a   1.000
_cell.length_b   1.000
_cell.length_c   1.000
_cell.angle_alpha   90.00
_cell.angle_beta   90.00
_cell.angle_gamma   90.00
#
_symmetry.space_group_name_H-M   'P 1'
#
loop_
_entity.id
_entity.type
_entity.pdbx_description
1 polymer ?
#
loop_
_entity_poly.entity_id
_entity_poly.type
_entity_poly.pdbx_seq_one_letter_code
_entity_poly.pdbx_strand_id
1 'polypeptide(L)'
;MSYDCPGSCTRLPYWSNPNVQRSGVAMGTSSQSDNARVLNQTRVTVSNFRQSVTGGWRRWINNFGYDAGGWRVDQHPRFMADVDGDGRKDVVGFGNAGVYVSLSTGSGFTSPSLWVNAYGYSAGGWRVEKHPRMMADVNGDGRDDIVGFGNAGAYVSLSTGSGFTSPSRWVNNFGHDAGGWRVDQHPRMMADVNGDGRADIVGFGNAGAYVSLSTGSGFTSPSRWVNNFGHDAGGWRVDQHPRMMADMNGDGRADIVGFGNAGTYVSLSTGSGFTGPSRWLDSYGYNAGGWRVDQHPRMVADVNGDGMDDIVGFGNAGAYVSYSTGAGLTAASRKVNSFGYNAGGWRVDRHPRMLTDVNGDGRADIVGFGNAGAYVSLSNSSTFTTPRLWVSTYGYSAGGWRVENHPRIMADVDGDGDSDIVGFGNAGAYVSRSNGVNLFE
;
A
#
# COMPACT_ATOMS: atom_id res chain seq x y z
N MET A 1 19.25 -35.95 -3.87
CA MET A 1 19.48 -37.32 -4.37
C MET A 1 20.33 -37.22 -5.61
N SER A 2 21.50 -37.88 -5.67
CA SER A 2 22.36 -37.83 -6.85
C SER A 2 22.00 -38.96 -7.80
N TYR A 3 21.71 -38.63 -9.05
CA TYR A 3 21.63 -39.59 -10.15
C TYR A 3 23.05 -40.09 -10.51
N ASP A 4 23.14 -41.31 -11.02
CA ASP A 4 24.39 -41.91 -11.51
C ASP A 4 25.02 -41.01 -12.59
N CYS A 5 26.13 -40.35 -12.24
CA CYS A 5 26.94 -39.59 -13.19
C CYS A 5 28.22 -40.36 -13.53
N PRO A 6 28.39 -40.80 -14.79
CA PRO A 6 29.62 -41.44 -15.23
C PRO A 6 30.70 -40.38 -15.48
N GLY A 7 31.72 -40.38 -14.63
CA GLY A 7 33.12 -40.04 -14.94
C GLY A 7 33.54 -38.59 -15.20
N SER A 8 32.68 -37.68 -15.67
CA SER A 8 33.15 -36.34 -16.12
C SER A 8 32.26 -35.14 -15.79
N CYS A 9 31.14 -35.30 -15.07
CA CYS A 9 30.36 -34.14 -14.63
C CYS A 9 30.86 -33.57 -13.29
N THR A 10 30.97 -32.24 -13.21
CA THR A 10 31.19 -31.53 -11.96
C THR A 10 29.99 -31.74 -11.03
N ARG A 11 30.15 -32.54 -9.97
CA ARG A 11 29.12 -32.71 -8.94
C ARG A 11 28.96 -31.40 -8.16
N LEU A 12 27.81 -30.75 -8.27
CA LEU A 12 27.51 -29.53 -7.51
C LEU A 12 26.64 -29.90 -6.29
N PRO A 13 27.11 -29.70 -5.05
CA PRO A 13 26.45 -30.21 -3.84
C PRO A 13 25.41 -29.21 -3.29
N TYR A 14 24.42 -28.80 -4.09
CA TYR A 14 23.42 -27.80 -3.66
C TYR A 14 22.01 -28.06 -4.21
N TRP A 15 21.05 -27.33 -3.64
CA TRP A 15 19.62 -27.38 -3.92
C TRP A 15 19.30 -27.28 -5.42
N SER A 16 18.46 -28.19 -5.93
CA SER A 16 18.07 -28.20 -7.34
C SER A 16 17.00 -27.15 -7.62
N ASN A 17 17.37 -26.05 -8.29
CA ASN A 17 16.48 -25.00 -8.75
C ASN A 17 16.93 -24.55 -10.16
N PRO A 18 16.12 -24.77 -11.22
CA PRO A 18 16.49 -24.39 -12.58
C PRO A 18 16.68 -22.88 -12.79
N ASN A 19 16.15 -22.05 -11.87
CA ASN A 19 16.29 -20.59 -11.92
C ASN A 19 17.62 -20.10 -11.32
N VAL A 20 18.37 -20.95 -10.63
CA VAL A 20 19.70 -20.60 -10.11
C VAL A 20 20.74 -21.12 -11.08
N GLN A 21 21.63 -20.23 -11.53
CA GLN A 21 22.76 -20.61 -12.38
C GLN A 21 24.03 -20.67 -11.56
N ARG A 22 24.88 -21.67 -11.85
CA ARG A 22 26.25 -21.72 -11.35
C ARG A 22 27.19 -21.88 -12.53
N SER A 23 28.08 -20.91 -12.71
CA SER A 23 29.00 -20.88 -13.85
C SER A 23 28.27 -20.98 -15.21
N GLY A 24 27.10 -20.33 -15.32
CA GLY A 24 26.26 -20.33 -16.52
C GLY A 24 25.41 -21.59 -16.73
N VAL A 25 25.48 -22.59 -15.85
CA VAL A 25 24.67 -23.81 -15.94
C VAL A 25 23.52 -23.76 -14.92
N ALA A 26 22.30 -24.00 -15.39
CA ALA A 26 21.12 -24.09 -14.54
C ALA A 26 21.23 -25.26 -13.54
N MET A 27 20.89 -24.98 -12.28
CA MET A 27 21.02 -25.92 -11.17
C MET A 27 19.81 -26.85 -11.05
N GLY A 28 19.25 -27.35 -12.16
CA GLY A 28 18.06 -28.21 -12.14
C GLY A 28 17.34 -28.31 -13.48
N THR A 29 16.19 -29.00 -13.51
CA THR A 29 15.28 -29.05 -14.66
C THR A 29 13.85 -28.83 -14.17
N SER A 30 13.06 -28.04 -14.89
CA SER A 30 11.68 -27.71 -14.52
C SER A 30 10.79 -28.95 -14.34
N SER A 31 11.07 -30.02 -15.09
CA SER A 31 10.26 -31.24 -15.11
C SER A 31 10.61 -32.25 -14.00
N GLN A 32 11.88 -32.36 -13.59
CA GLN A 32 12.33 -33.46 -12.71
C GLN A 32 13.15 -33.00 -11.50
N SER A 33 13.96 -31.95 -11.63
CA SER A 33 14.92 -31.52 -10.59
C SER A 33 14.67 -30.07 -10.20
N ASP A 34 13.47 -29.78 -9.70
CA ASP A 34 13.04 -28.46 -9.27
C ASP A 34 12.46 -28.54 -7.85
N ASN A 35 13.36 -28.57 -6.87
CA ASN A 35 12.99 -28.64 -5.46
C ASN A 35 12.27 -27.36 -5.02
N ALA A 36 12.58 -26.21 -5.62
CA ALA A 36 11.88 -24.97 -5.35
C ALA A 36 10.40 -25.10 -5.75
N ARG A 37 10.11 -25.64 -6.94
CA ARG A 37 8.74 -25.98 -7.35
C ARG A 37 8.09 -26.97 -6.42
N VAL A 38 8.77 -28.07 -6.07
CA VAL A 38 8.18 -29.10 -5.19
C VAL A 38 7.86 -28.53 -3.81
N LEU A 39 8.73 -27.69 -3.23
CA LEU A 39 8.47 -27.03 -1.96
C LEU A 39 7.34 -26.03 -2.06
N ASN A 40 7.30 -25.20 -3.09
CA ASN A 40 6.19 -24.26 -3.32
C ASN A 40 4.86 -25.00 -3.50
N GLN A 41 4.85 -26.12 -4.22
CA GLN A 41 3.67 -26.95 -4.45
C GLN A 41 3.21 -27.70 -3.18
N THR A 42 4.15 -28.13 -2.34
CA THR A 42 3.84 -28.90 -1.11
C THR A 42 3.68 -28.03 0.13
N ARG A 43 4.06 -26.75 0.08
CA ARG A 43 3.98 -25.75 1.15
C ARG A 43 2.62 -25.74 1.85
N VAL A 44 1.54 -25.73 1.07
CA VAL A 44 0.16 -25.77 1.60
C VAL A 44 -0.12 -27.07 2.35
N THR A 45 0.27 -28.21 1.79
CA THR A 45 0.09 -29.53 2.41
C THR A 45 0.87 -29.64 3.72
N VAL A 46 2.12 -29.16 3.73
CA VAL A 46 2.99 -29.18 4.91
C VAL A 46 2.49 -28.21 5.99
N SER A 47 2.06 -26.99 5.61
CA SER A 47 1.50 -26.01 6.54
C SER A 47 0.24 -26.55 7.22
N ASN A 48 -0.65 -27.20 6.47
CA ASN A 48 -1.86 -27.82 7.03
C ASN A 48 -1.59 -29.08 7.88
N PHE A 49 -0.39 -29.69 7.81
CA PHE A 49 -0.04 -30.88 8.58
C PHE A 49 0.42 -30.55 10.02
N ARG A 50 0.96 -29.35 10.26
CA ARG A 50 1.29 -28.90 11.61
C ARG A 50 -0.02 -28.58 12.34
N GLN A 51 -0.22 -29.14 13.54
CA GLN A 51 -1.41 -28.86 14.36
C GLN A 51 -1.62 -27.35 14.47
N SER A 52 -2.88 -26.93 14.35
CA SER A 52 -3.31 -25.54 14.30
C SER A 52 -2.73 -24.73 15.46
N VAL A 53 -1.64 -24.02 15.20
CA VAL A 53 -1.38 -22.80 15.94
C VAL A 53 -2.54 -21.90 15.53
N THR A 54 -3.47 -21.65 16.44
CA THR A 54 -4.48 -20.62 16.19
C THR A 54 -3.72 -19.35 15.89
N GLY A 55 -3.88 -18.80 14.68
CA GLY A 55 -3.27 -17.55 14.29
C GLY A 55 -3.45 -16.51 15.39
N GLY A 56 -2.39 -15.78 15.68
CA GLY A 56 -2.28 -14.98 16.88
C GLY A 56 -1.69 -13.62 16.57
N TRP A 57 -2.07 -12.65 17.39
CA TRP A 57 -1.42 -11.37 17.44
C TRP A 57 -0.49 -11.30 18.66
N ARG A 58 0.69 -10.72 18.46
CA ARG A 58 1.61 -10.41 19.55
C ARG A 58 1.72 -8.91 19.69
N ARG A 59 1.63 -8.42 20.93
CA ARG A 59 1.92 -7.01 21.18
C ARG A 59 3.43 -6.81 21.10
N TRP A 60 3.87 -6.14 20.05
CA TRP A 60 5.30 -5.85 19.85
C TRP A 60 5.73 -4.64 20.67
N ILE A 61 4.81 -3.71 20.96
CA ILE A 61 5.14 -2.51 21.76
C ILE A 61 3.93 -1.96 22.52
N ASN A 62 4.18 -1.48 23.74
CA ASN A 62 3.18 -0.84 24.63
C ASN A 62 3.07 0.67 24.34
N ASN A 63 2.95 1.05 23.07
CA ASN A 63 2.76 2.43 22.62
C ASN A 63 2.04 2.43 21.26
N PHE A 64 1.78 3.59 20.67
CA PHE A 64 1.02 3.80 19.43
C PHE A 64 -0.44 3.35 19.49
N GLY A 65 -0.91 2.93 20.67
CA GLY A 65 -2.28 2.52 20.94
C GLY A 65 -3.17 3.67 21.40
N TYR A 66 -4.48 3.42 21.37
CA TYR A 66 -5.47 4.41 21.80
C TYR A 66 -5.29 4.80 23.27
N ASP A 67 -5.17 3.83 24.16
CA ASP A 67 -4.90 4.07 25.59
C ASP A 67 -3.38 4.16 25.82
N ALA A 68 -2.64 3.17 25.32
CA ALA A 68 -1.18 3.12 25.46
C ALA A 68 -0.51 4.12 24.51
N GLY A 69 -0.15 5.28 25.04
CA GLY A 69 0.46 6.39 24.30
C GLY A 69 -0.53 7.48 23.88
N GLY A 70 -1.84 7.28 24.07
CA GLY A 70 -2.84 8.33 23.83
C GLY A 70 -3.05 8.69 22.36
N TRP A 71 -2.84 7.75 21.44
CA TRP A 71 -2.93 8.02 20.00
C TRP A 71 -4.37 8.13 19.52
N ARG A 72 -4.62 8.99 18.54
CA ARG A 72 -5.98 9.35 18.09
C ARG A 72 -5.98 9.47 16.58
N VAL A 73 -6.95 8.85 15.89
CA VAL A 73 -6.97 8.82 14.41
C VAL A 73 -7.22 10.22 13.83
N ASP A 74 -8.02 11.03 14.49
CA ASP A 74 -8.36 12.41 14.10
C ASP A 74 -7.24 13.42 14.37
N GLN A 75 -6.13 13.02 15.01
CA GLN A 75 -5.03 13.93 15.37
C GLN A 75 -3.66 13.41 14.91
N HIS A 76 -3.45 12.10 15.04
CA HIS A 76 -2.16 11.44 15.01
C HIS A 76 -2.10 10.33 13.93
N PRO A 77 -1.73 10.68 12.68
CA PRO A 77 -1.40 9.72 11.64
C PRO A 77 -0.31 8.75 12.09
N ARG A 78 -0.45 7.49 11.67
CA ARG A 78 0.50 6.40 11.92
C ARG A 78 0.71 5.66 10.61
N PHE A 79 1.96 5.36 10.29
CA PHE A 79 2.39 4.73 9.05
C PHE A 79 3.35 3.60 9.34
N MET A 80 3.48 2.70 8.35
CA MET A 80 4.55 1.73 8.25
C MET A 80 5.47 2.19 7.10
N ALA A 81 6.76 2.39 7.35
CA ALA A 81 7.70 2.96 6.39
C ALA A 81 9.12 2.44 6.68
N ASP A 82 9.94 2.22 5.65
CA ASP A 82 11.34 1.79 5.83
C ASP A 82 12.18 3.06 5.99
N VAL A 83 12.44 3.47 7.23
CA VAL A 83 13.11 4.75 7.49
C VAL A 83 14.59 4.59 7.76
N ASP A 84 15.09 3.37 7.97
CA ASP A 84 16.52 3.09 8.17
C ASP A 84 17.20 2.36 7.02
N GLY A 85 16.44 1.89 6.03
CA GLY A 85 16.90 1.26 4.80
C GLY A 85 17.25 -0.20 4.99
N ASP A 86 16.73 -0.85 6.04
CA ASP A 86 16.98 -2.27 6.32
C ASP A 86 16.02 -3.22 5.56
N GLY A 87 15.05 -2.67 4.82
CA GLY A 87 14.05 -3.40 4.05
C GLY A 87 12.80 -3.77 4.85
N ARG A 88 12.77 -3.52 6.16
CA ARG A 88 11.60 -3.74 7.02
C ARG A 88 10.83 -2.45 7.22
N LYS A 89 9.53 -2.57 7.42
CA LYS A 89 8.70 -1.41 7.72
C LYS A 89 8.65 -1.10 9.21
N ASP A 90 9.02 0.12 9.55
CA ASP A 90 9.04 0.69 10.89
C ASP A 90 7.73 1.41 11.23
N VAL A 91 7.42 1.52 12.52
CA VAL A 91 6.31 2.36 12.95
C VAL A 91 6.76 3.82 12.95
N VAL A 92 6.07 4.65 12.15
CA VAL A 92 6.23 6.10 12.15
C VAL A 92 4.92 6.75 12.62
N GLY A 93 4.97 7.43 13.77
CA GLY A 93 3.82 8.06 14.38
C GLY A 93 3.97 9.58 14.51
N PHE A 94 3.05 10.32 13.89
CA PHE A 94 2.96 11.78 14.01
C PHE A 94 2.17 12.17 15.26
N GLY A 95 2.85 12.27 16.40
CA GLY A 95 2.26 12.52 17.73
C GLY A 95 2.03 13.99 18.07
N ASN A 96 1.86 14.30 19.36
CA ASN A 96 1.71 15.68 19.83
C ASN A 96 3.01 16.49 19.70
N ALA A 97 4.11 15.93 20.20
CA ALA A 97 5.41 16.59 20.29
C ALA A 97 6.28 16.45 19.02
N GLY A 98 5.81 15.70 18.03
CA GLY A 98 6.51 15.52 16.76
C GLY A 98 6.40 14.10 16.25
N VAL A 99 7.39 13.66 15.47
CA VAL A 99 7.38 12.32 14.85
C VAL A 99 8.19 11.35 15.69
N TYR A 100 7.50 10.33 16.18
CA TYR A 100 8.08 9.20 16.90
C TYR A 100 8.30 8.04 15.96
N VAL A 101 9.45 7.40 16.06
CA VAL A 101 9.78 6.19 15.31
C VAL A 101 10.09 5.05 16.26
N SER A 102 9.62 3.87 15.89
CA SER A 102 9.97 2.61 16.50
C SER A 102 10.40 1.66 15.39
N LEU A 103 11.71 1.47 15.26
CA LEU A 103 12.32 0.58 14.28
C LEU A 103 11.90 -0.87 14.49
N SER A 104 11.66 -1.60 13.41
CA SER A 104 11.44 -3.04 13.44
C SER A 104 12.77 -3.77 13.68
N THR A 105 12.71 -4.87 14.44
CA THR A 105 13.83 -5.81 14.59
C THR A 105 13.55 -7.15 13.91
N GLY A 106 12.45 -7.24 13.17
CA GLY A 106 11.87 -8.48 12.63
C GLY A 106 11.27 -9.43 13.67
N SER A 107 11.30 -9.05 14.95
CA SER A 107 10.69 -9.84 16.04
C SER A 107 10.00 -8.98 17.10
N GLY A 108 10.01 -7.66 16.90
CA GLY A 108 9.52 -6.65 17.82
C GLY A 108 9.77 -5.25 17.26
N PHE A 109 9.26 -4.24 17.96
CA PHE A 109 9.59 -2.84 17.70
C PHE A 109 10.47 -2.28 18.82
N THR A 110 11.45 -1.47 18.46
CA THR A 110 12.27 -0.73 19.43
C THR A 110 11.43 0.29 20.21
N SER A 111 11.90 0.72 21.38
CA SER A 111 11.23 1.77 22.17
C SER A 111 11.04 3.04 21.34
N PRO A 112 9.90 3.76 21.45
CA PRO A 112 9.62 4.89 20.59
C PRO A 112 10.60 6.03 20.88
N SER A 113 11.25 6.54 19.83
CA SER A 113 12.17 7.66 19.91
C SER A 113 11.61 8.85 19.14
N LEU A 114 11.70 10.06 19.70
CA LEU A 114 11.32 11.28 18.99
C LEU A 114 12.43 11.63 17.99
N TRP A 115 12.20 11.37 16.71
CA TRP A 115 13.19 11.59 15.65
C TRP A 115 13.19 13.04 15.15
N VAL A 116 12.05 13.75 15.22
CA VAL A 116 11.99 15.18 14.94
C VAL A 116 10.85 15.85 15.72
N ASN A 117 11.15 17.01 16.33
CA ASN A 117 10.19 17.86 17.05
C ASN A 117 9.43 18.80 16.08
N ALA A 118 8.73 18.21 15.12
CA ALA A 118 7.91 18.89 14.12
C ALA A 118 6.83 17.94 13.59
N TYR A 119 5.92 18.43 12.74
CA TYR A 119 4.81 17.66 12.17
C TYR A 119 3.79 17.14 13.18
N GLY A 120 3.88 17.59 14.43
CA GLY A 120 3.03 17.16 15.52
C GLY A 120 1.80 18.03 15.72
N TYR A 121 0.81 17.51 16.43
CA TYR A 121 -0.42 18.24 16.75
C TYR A 121 -0.12 19.53 17.53
N SER A 122 0.78 19.45 18.51
CA SER A 122 1.28 20.61 19.26
C SER A 122 2.54 21.18 18.60
N ALA A 123 3.49 20.33 18.22
CA ALA A 123 4.73 20.70 17.56
C ALA A 123 4.50 21.12 16.09
N GLY A 124 4.18 22.40 15.90
CA GLY A 124 3.92 23.00 14.59
C GLY A 124 2.44 23.11 14.21
N GLY A 125 1.52 22.68 15.08
CA GLY A 125 0.07 22.89 14.88
C GLY A 125 -0.52 22.06 13.73
N TRP A 126 0.01 20.88 13.47
CA TRP A 126 -0.45 20.03 12.37
C TRP A 126 -1.82 19.42 12.66
N ARG A 127 -2.63 19.24 11.62
CA ARG A 127 -4.07 18.93 11.73
C ARG A 127 -4.46 17.98 10.62
N VAL A 128 -5.14 16.89 10.94
CA VAL A 128 -5.52 15.87 9.94
C VAL A 128 -6.48 16.45 8.90
N GLU A 129 -7.37 17.35 9.34
CA GLU A 129 -8.37 18.00 8.52
C GLU A 129 -7.81 19.11 7.60
N LYS A 130 -6.52 19.47 7.72
CA LYS A 130 -5.88 20.53 6.90
C LYS A 130 -4.58 20.09 6.23
N HIS A 131 -3.78 19.30 6.93
CA HIS A 131 -2.37 19.08 6.63
C HIS A 131 -2.08 17.58 6.44
N PRO A 132 -2.15 17.07 5.20
CA PRO A 132 -1.66 15.74 4.88
C PRO A 132 -0.18 15.59 5.24
N ARG A 133 0.16 14.42 5.76
CA ARG A 133 1.52 13.96 6.11
C ARG A 133 1.70 12.58 5.50
N MET A 134 2.84 12.33 4.88
CA MET A 134 3.11 11.12 4.11
C MET A 134 4.56 10.68 4.33
N MET A 135 4.81 9.41 4.05
CA MET A 135 6.13 8.80 3.97
C MET A 135 6.42 8.47 2.51
N ALA A 136 7.58 8.87 2.00
CA ALA A 136 8.03 8.54 0.64
C ALA A 136 9.52 8.83 0.48
N ASP A 137 10.26 8.00 -0.26
CA ASP A 137 11.61 8.33 -0.70
C ASP A 137 11.58 9.46 -1.75
N VAL A 138 11.98 10.66 -1.35
CA VAL A 138 12.02 11.82 -2.26
C VAL A 138 13.44 12.14 -2.72
N ASN A 139 14.46 11.46 -2.20
CA ASN A 139 15.86 11.72 -2.52
C ASN A 139 16.56 10.59 -3.30
N GLY A 140 15.92 9.42 -3.40
CA GLY A 140 16.36 8.25 -4.14
C GLY A 140 17.40 7.42 -3.37
N ASP A 141 17.46 7.53 -2.04
CA ASP A 141 18.42 6.82 -1.20
C ASP A 141 17.88 5.49 -0.63
N GLY A 142 16.63 5.15 -0.95
CA GLY A 142 15.95 3.93 -0.53
C GLY A 142 15.28 4.03 0.84
N ARG A 143 15.32 5.18 1.51
CA ARG A 143 14.64 5.41 2.80
C ARG A 143 13.44 6.33 2.64
N ASP A 144 12.38 6.00 3.35
CA ASP A 144 11.17 6.79 3.37
C ASP A 144 11.38 8.10 4.17
N ASP A 145 11.22 9.25 3.50
CA ASP A 145 11.30 10.58 4.09
C ASP A 145 9.92 11.08 4.56
N ILE A 146 9.90 12.08 5.45
CA ILE A 146 8.65 12.77 5.78
C ILE A 146 8.36 13.82 4.72
N VAL A 147 7.16 13.77 4.13
CA VAL A 147 6.57 14.87 3.35
C VAL A 147 5.32 15.39 4.06
N GLY A 148 5.34 16.65 4.48
CA GLY A 148 4.22 17.32 5.15
C GLY A 148 3.71 18.52 4.37
N PHE A 149 2.42 18.51 4.02
CA PHE A 149 1.75 19.62 3.36
C PHE A 149 1.15 20.58 4.40
N GLY A 150 1.94 21.56 4.84
CA GLY A 150 1.59 22.52 5.90
C GLY A 150 0.78 23.72 5.40
N ASN A 151 0.75 24.81 6.17
CA ASN A 151 0.10 26.05 5.75
C ASN A 151 0.82 26.72 4.57
N ALA A 152 2.12 26.94 4.72
CA ALA A 152 2.93 27.73 3.79
C ALA A 152 3.59 26.91 2.66
N GLY A 153 3.30 25.61 2.55
CA GLY A 153 3.76 24.78 1.44
C GLY A 153 4.06 23.34 1.83
N ALA A 154 4.79 22.62 0.98
CA ALA A 154 5.27 21.28 1.26
C ALA A 154 6.65 21.33 1.94
N TYR A 155 6.74 20.65 3.09
CA TYR A 155 7.93 20.55 3.93
C TYR A 155 8.45 19.12 3.90
N VAL A 156 9.76 18.97 3.76
CA VAL A 156 10.44 17.68 3.76
C VAL A 156 11.41 17.61 4.92
N SER A 157 11.44 16.45 5.56
CA SER A 157 12.43 16.06 6.54
C SER A 157 13.01 14.73 6.08
N LEU A 158 14.22 14.77 5.52
CA LEU A 158 14.94 13.60 5.03
C LEU A 158 15.29 12.66 6.18
N SER A 159 15.16 11.35 5.96
CA SER A 159 15.64 10.34 6.89
C SER A 159 17.17 10.28 6.88
N THR A 160 17.76 10.04 8.05
CA THR A 160 19.20 9.75 8.20
C THR A 160 19.46 8.29 8.58
N GLY A 161 18.41 7.48 8.69
CA GLY A 161 18.42 6.13 9.25
C GLY A 161 18.59 6.04 10.76
N SER A 162 18.62 7.19 11.45
CA SER A 162 18.65 7.24 12.92
C SER A 162 17.89 8.44 13.49
N GLY A 163 17.19 9.17 12.62
CA GLY A 163 16.54 10.44 12.89
C GLY A 163 16.00 11.04 11.59
N PHE A 164 15.30 12.17 11.71
CA PHE A 164 14.94 12.98 10.55
C PHE A 164 15.65 14.34 10.62
N THR A 165 16.05 14.88 9.47
CA THR A 165 16.53 16.26 9.38
C THR A 165 15.46 17.26 9.81
N SER A 166 15.86 18.48 10.17
CA SER A 166 14.91 19.56 10.45
C SER A 166 14.04 19.87 9.22
N PRO A 167 12.74 20.19 9.39
CA PRO A 167 11.84 20.46 8.28
C PRO A 167 12.36 21.57 7.37
N SER A 168 12.50 21.28 6.09
CA SER A 168 12.83 22.25 5.05
C SER A 168 11.65 22.43 4.11
N ARG A 169 11.26 23.67 3.83
CA ARG A 169 10.20 23.93 2.84
C ARG A 169 10.77 23.80 1.44
N TRP A 170 10.47 22.68 0.79
CA TRP A 170 10.96 22.38 -0.55
C TRP A 170 10.18 23.10 -1.66
N VAL A 171 8.89 23.43 -1.43
CA VAL A 171 8.12 24.25 -2.36
C VAL A 171 7.07 25.10 -1.62
N ASN A 172 6.90 26.35 -2.06
CA ASN A 172 5.89 27.30 -1.57
C ASN A 172 4.54 27.11 -2.30
N ASN A 173 4.01 25.90 -2.28
CA ASN A 173 2.71 25.52 -2.83
C ASN A 173 2.24 24.21 -2.18
N PHE A 174 1.09 23.68 -2.59
CA PHE A 174 0.45 22.48 -2.02
C PHE A 174 0.06 22.63 -0.54
N GLY A 175 0.17 23.84 0.01
CA GLY A 175 -0.17 24.17 1.39
C GLY A 175 -1.60 24.68 1.53
N HIS A 176 -2.10 24.67 2.77
CA HIS A 176 -3.43 25.20 3.05
C HIS A 176 -3.56 26.67 2.66
N ASP A 177 -2.56 27.50 2.98
CA ASP A 177 -2.54 28.92 2.61
C ASP A 177 -1.79 29.12 1.29
N ALA A 178 -0.62 28.50 1.16
CA ALA A 178 0.18 28.55 -0.06
C ALA A 178 -0.44 27.66 -1.16
N GLY A 179 -1.22 28.29 -2.04
CA GLY A 179 -1.95 27.64 -3.13
C GLY A 179 -3.40 27.27 -2.80
N GLY A 180 -3.85 27.48 -1.55
CA GLY A 180 -5.26 27.32 -1.19
C GLY A 180 -5.74 25.86 -1.16
N TRP A 181 -4.87 24.89 -0.87
CA TRP A 181 -5.21 23.48 -0.92
C TRP A 181 -6.11 23.07 0.25
N ARG A 182 -7.04 22.14 0.01
CA ARG A 182 -8.08 21.74 0.97
C ARG A 182 -8.25 20.24 0.95
N VAL A 183 -8.27 19.58 2.11
CA VAL A 183 -8.34 18.10 2.20
C VAL A 183 -9.66 17.57 1.64
N ASP A 184 -10.75 18.30 1.82
CA ASP A 184 -12.10 17.97 1.35
C ASP A 184 -12.35 18.26 -0.14
N GLN A 185 -11.34 18.75 -0.88
CA GLN A 185 -11.49 19.08 -2.30
C GLN A 185 -10.31 18.59 -3.15
N HIS A 186 -9.10 18.67 -2.60
CA HIS A 186 -7.85 18.59 -3.33
C HIS A 186 -6.95 17.47 -2.77
N PRO A 187 -7.07 16.24 -3.30
CA PRO A 187 -6.12 15.18 -3.00
C PRO A 187 -4.69 15.57 -3.40
N ARG A 188 -3.74 15.15 -2.57
CA ARG A 188 -2.29 15.26 -2.78
C ARG A 188 -1.70 13.87 -2.55
N MET A 189 -0.73 13.49 -3.36
CA MET A 189 -0.12 12.16 -3.35
C MET A 189 1.38 12.28 -3.64
N MET A 190 2.13 11.27 -3.22
CA MET A 190 3.53 11.07 -3.59
C MET A 190 3.60 9.90 -4.57
N ALA A 191 4.23 10.09 -5.72
CA ALA A 191 4.43 9.05 -6.72
C ALA A 191 5.56 9.42 -7.68
N ASP A 192 6.37 8.46 -8.14
CA ASP A 192 7.33 8.69 -9.21
C ASP A 192 6.58 8.77 -10.55
N VAL A 193 6.46 9.97 -11.11
CA VAL A 193 5.75 10.17 -12.39
C VAL A 193 6.72 10.36 -13.55
N ASN A 194 8.03 10.42 -13.30
CA ASN A 194 9.04 10.65 -14.33
C ASN A 194 9.95 9.43 -14.59
N GLY A 195 9.92 8.43 -13.70
CA GLY A 195 10.67 7.18 -13.76
C GLY A 195 12.12 7.34 -13.27
N ASP A 196 12.40 8.31 -12.41
CA ASP A 196 13.75 8.56 -11.88
C ASP A 196 14.00 7.92 -10.50
N GLY A 197 13.01 7.20 -9.98
CA GLY A 197 13.06 6.50 -8.69
C GLY A 197 12.76 7.38 -7.48
N ARG A 198 12.42 8.66 -7.67
CA ARG A 198 12.06 9.57 -6.57
C ARG A 198 10.57 9.88 -6.60
N ALA A 199 9.96 9.95 -5.42
CA ALA A 199 8.57 10.34 -5.32
C ALA A 199 8.39 11.84 -5.59
N ASP A 200 7.54 12.16 -6.57
CA ASP A 200 7.11 13.51 -6.91
C ASP A 200 5.81 13.88 -6.19
N ILE A 201 5.54 15.18 -6.06
CA ILE A 201 4.21 15.63 -5.60
C ILE A 201 3.26 15.61 -6.80
N VAL A 202 2.14 14.90 -6.65
CA VAL A 202 0.97 15.01 -7.53
C VAL A 202 -0.19 15.60 -6.74
N GLY A 203 -0.68 16.77 -7.15
CA GLY A 203 -1.79 17.47 -6.53
C GLY A 203 -2.96 17.69 -7.48
N PHE A 204 -4.14 17.23 -7.11
CA PHE A 204 -5.38 17.45 -7.85
C PHE A 204 -6.06 18.74 -7.37
N GLY A 205 -5.70 19.87 -7.98
CA GLY A 205 -6.20 21.21 -7.62
C GLY A 205 -7.54 21.57 -8.26
N ASN A 206 -7.90 22.86 -8.24
CA ASN A 206 -9.13 23.33 -8.90
C ASN A 206 -9.09 23.13 -10.42
N ALA A 207 -8.02 23.62 -11.06
CA ALA A 207 -7.91 23.67 -12.52
C ALA A 207 -7.26 22.42 -13.15
N GLY A 208 -6.99 21.37 -12.37
CA GLY A 208 -6.50 20.10 -12.89
C GLY A 208 -5.45 19.42 -12.01
N ALA A 209 -4.70 18.47 -12.56
CA ALA A 209 -3.60 17.81 -11.87
C ALA A 209 -2.29 18.58 -12.08
N TYR A 210 -1.64 18.92 -10.97
CA TYR A 210 -0.37 19.63 -10.88
C TYR A 210 0.71 18.68 -10.38
N VAL A 211 1.91 18.83 -10.92
CA VAL A 211 3.08 18.04 -10.54
C VAL A 211 4.21 18.97 -10.12
N SER A 212 4.90 18.59 -9.05
CA SER A 212 6.17 19.14 -8.61
C SER A 212 7.16 17.98 -8.57
N LEU A 213 8.04 17.91 -9.56
CA LEU A 213 9.09 16.90 -9.62
C LEU A 213 10.09 17.08 -8.48
N SER A 214 10.50 15.99 -7.84
CA SER A 214 11.61 15.98 -6.89
C SER A 214 12.94 16.19 -7.61
N THR A 215 13.85 16.92 -6.98
CA THR A 215 15.24 17.05 -7.41
C THR A 215 16.21 16.33 -6.47
N GLY A 216 15.67 15.65 -5.44
CA GLY A 216 16.41 15.08 -4.31
C GLY A 216 16.92 16.09 -3.27
N SER A 217 16.69 17.38 -3.49
CA SER A 217 17.03 18.45 -2.54
C SER A 217 15.97 19.56 -2.47
N GLY A 218 14.87 19.37 -3.18
CA GLY A 218 13.79 20.33 -3.38
C GLY A 218 12.72 19.76 -4.30
N PHE A 219 11.62 20.49 -4.45
CA PHE A 219 10.65 20.22 -5.51
C PHE A 219 10.72 21.35 -6.54
N THR A 220 10.56 21.01 -7.80
CA THR A 220 10.40 22.00 -8.89
C THR A 220 9.16 22.87 -8.66
N SER A 221 9.04 24.00 -9.36
CA SER A 221 7.82 24.80 -9.29
C SER A 221 6.63 24.00 -9.85
N PRO A 222 5.43 24.07 -9.25
CA PRO A 222 4.30 23.27 -9.68
C PRO A 222 3.91 23.58 -11.12
N SER A 223 3.80 22.55 -11.96
CA SER A 223 3.32 22.65 -13.33
C SER A 223 2.02 21.88 -13.50
N ARG A 224 1.04 22.44 -14.20
CA ARG A 224 -0.20 21.71 -14.51
C ARG A 224 0.06 20.76 -15.67
N TRP A 225 0.10 19.47 -15.37
CA TRP A 225 0.38 18.43 -16.36
C TRP A 225 -0.86 18.02 -17.15
N VAL A 226 -2.07 18.15 -16.58
CA VAL A 226 -3.32 17.95 -17.33
C VAL A 226 -4.45 18.84 -16.79
N ASN A 227 -5.25 19.39 -17.71
CA ASN A 227 -6.44 20.20 -17.41
C ASN A 227 -7.68 19.31 -17.20
N ASN A 228 -7.59 18.37 -16.25
CA ASN A 228 -8.67 17.50 -15.80
C ASN A 228 -8.33 16.94 -14.42
N PHE A 229 -9.18 16.08 -13.85
CA PHE A 229 -9.05 15.52 -12.50
C PHE A 229 -9.10 16.56 -11.37
N GLY A 230 -9.45 17.81 -11.70
CA GLY A 230 -9.56 18.91 -10.77
C GLY A 230 -10.98 19.14 -10.28
N HIS A 231 -11.11 19.91 -9.19
CA HIS A 231 -12.42 20.26 -8.64
C HIS A 231 -13.29 21.01 -9.66
N ASP A 232 -12.72 21.98 -10.37
CA ASP A 232 -13.41 22.76 -11.41
C ASP A 232 -13.12 22.21 -12.81
N ALA A 233 -11.93 21.65 -13.02
CA ALA A 233 -11.54 20.98 -14.26
C ALA A 233 -11.99 19.51 -14.27
N GLY A 234 -13.20 19.28 -14.79
CA GLY A 234 -13.82 17.94 -14.89
C GLY A 234 -14.80 17.62 -13.76
N GLY A 235 -14.96 18.51 -12.77
CA GLY A 235 -15.99 18.37 -11.74
C GLY A 235 -15.71 17.25 -10.72
N TRP A 236 -14.44 16.96 -10.44
CA TRP A 236 -14.07 15.87 -9.55
C TRP A 236 -14.36 16.22 -8.09
N ARG A 237 -14.83 15.26 -7.30
CA ARG A 237 -15.29 15.46 -5.92
C ARG A 237 -14.77 14.34 -5.05
N VAL A 238 -14.22 14.64 -3.88
CA VAL A 238 -13.57 13.62 -3.03
C VAL A 238 -14.56 12.60 -2.46
N ASP A 239 -15.81 13.00 -2.25
CA ASP A 239 -16.90 12.16 -1.72
C ASP A 239 -17.55 11.26 -2.78
N GLN A 240 -17.20 11.45 -4.07
CA GLN A 240 -17.82 10.72 -5.19
C GLN A 240 -16.79 10.02 -6.09
N HIS A 241 -15.67 10.69 -6.35
CA HIS A 241 -14.74 10.39 -7.42
C HIS A 241 -13.31 10.18 -6.88
N PRO A 242 -12.97 8.97 -6.42
CA PRO A 242 -11.61 8.62 -6.06
C PRO A 242 -10.64 8.82 -7.25
N ARG A 243 -9.43 9.26 -6.91
CA ARG A 243 -8.28 9.38 -7.81
C ARG A 243 -7.10 8.67 -7.16
N MET A 244 -6.26 8.04 -7.95
CA MET A 244 -5.12 7.23 -7.51
C MET A 244 -3.95 7.41 -8.48
N MET A 245 -2.76 7.09 -8.01
CA MET A 245 -1.55 6.97 -8.82
C MET A 245 -1.19 5.49 -8.92
N ALA A 246 -0.90 4.99 -10.13
CA ALA A 246 -0.62 3.58 -10.41
C ALA A 246 0.08 3.42 -11.77
N ASP A 247 0.97 2.45 -11.93
CA ASP A 247 1.59 2.16 -13.23
C ASP A 247 0.63 1.30 -14.06
N MET A 248 -0.14 1.92 -14.94
CA MET A 248 -1.18 1.22 -15.69
C MET A 248 -0.64 0.62 -17.00
N ASN A 249 0.59 0.92 -17.39
CA ASN A 249 1.17 0.49 -18.68
C ASN A 249 2.50 -0.26 -18.57
N GLY A 250 3.01 -0.46 -17.36
CA GLY A 250 4.23 -1.20 -17.05
C GLY A 250 5.51 -0.44 -17.44
N ASP A 251 5.46 0.89 -17.57
CA ASP A 251 6.62 1.70 -17.93
C ASP A 251 7.44 2.21 -16.74
N GLY A 252 7.01 1.86 -15.52
CA GLY A 252 7.63 2.23 -14.25
C GLY A 252 7.24 3.62 -13.75
N ARG A 253 6.33 4.33 -14.44
CA ARG A 253 5.84 5.65 -14.03
C ARG A 253 4.41 5.55 -13.54
N ALA A 254 4.11 6.31 -12.51
CA ALA A 254 2.75 6.39 -12.02
C ALA A 254 1.86 7.24 -12.93
N ASP A 255 0.76 6.63 -13.39
CA ASP A 255 -0.32 7.22 -14.15
C ASP A 255 -1.45 7.70 -13.22
N ILE A 256 -2.29 8.60 -13.73
CA ILE A 256 -3.53 8.96 -13.02
C ILE A 256 -4.63 7.95 -13.35
N VAL A 257 -5.21 7.33 -12.31
CA VAL A 257 -6.47 6.58 -12.40
C VAL A 257 -7.57 7.35 -11.68
N GLY A 258 -8.63 7.69 -12.40
CA GLY A 258 -9.77 8.44 -11.87
C GLY A 258 -11.09 7.71 -12.06
N PHE A 259 -11.81 7.48 -10.97
CA PHE A 259 -13.16 6.89 -10.98
C PHE A 259 -14.22 7.98 -11.07
N GLY A 260 -14.55 8.40 -12.29
CA GLY A 260 -15.48 9.50 -12.57
C GLY A 260 -16.95 9.11 -12.52
N ASN A 261 -17.82 9.97 -13.05
CA ASN A 261 -19.26 9.69 -13.15
C ASN A 261 -19.56 8.53 -14.10
N ALA A 262 -19.01 8.60 -15.32
CA ALA A 262 -19.32 7.69 -16.42
C ALA A 262 -18.45 6.43 -16.48
N GLY A 263 -17.46 6.30 -15.60
CA GLY A 263 -16.56 5.14 -15.59
C GLY A 263 -15.18 5.46 -15.06
N THR A 264 -14.23 4.61 -15.42
CA THR A 264 -12.81 4.74 -15.06
C THR A 264 -12.06 5.44 -16.18
N TYR A 265 -11.34 6.50 -15.82
CA TYR A 265 -10.51 7.29 -16.70
C TYR A 265 -9.04 7.10 -16.33
N VAL A 266 -8.18 6.96 -17.32
CA VAL A 266 -6.73 6.87 -17.14
C VAL A 266 -6.04 7.97 -17.94
N SER A 267 -5.04 8.59 -17.32
CA SER A 267 -4.11 9.54 -17.93
C SER A 267 -2.71 9.01 -17.74
N LEU A 268 -2.14 8.44 -18.80
CA LEU A 268 -0.77 7.93 -18.81
C LEU A 268 0.24 9.06 -18.62
N SER A 269 1.26 8.84 -17.80
CA SER A 269 2.41 9.73 -17.67
C SER A 269 3.31 9.62 -18.90
N THR A 270 3.88 10.75 -19.30
CA THR A 270 4.93 10.81 -20.33
C THR A 270 6.30 11.14 -19.75
N GLY A 271 6.38 11.25 -18.42
CA GLY A 271 7.54 11.76 -17.68
C GLY A 271 7.75 13.27 -17.74
N SER A 272 6.92 14.00 -18.48
CA SER A 272 6.94 15.46 -18.56
C SER A 272 5.54 16.09 -18.58
N GLY A 273 4.51 15.27 -18.47
CA GLY A 273 3.09 15.61 -18.57
C GLY A 273 2.24 14.36 -18.39
N PHE A 274 0.92 14.54 -18.31
CA PHE A 274 -0.02 13.45 -18.46
C PHE A 274 -0.70 13.56 -19.83
N THR A 275 -0.97 12.43 -20.46
CA THR A 275 -1.87 12.36 -21.61
C THR A 275 -3.26 12.90 -21.25
N GLY A 276 -4.09 13.24 -22.24
CA GLY A 276 -5.49 13.57 -21.98
C GLY A 276 -6.24 12.36 -21.39
N PRO A 277 -7.24 12.58 -20.51
CA PRO A 277 -7.94 11.49 -19.86
C PRO A 277 -8.69 10.64 -20.88
N SER A 278 -8.38 9.34 -20.92
CA SER A 278 -9.09 8.36 -21.74
C SER A 278 -10.00 7.52 -20.85
N ARG A 279 -11.26 7.32 -21.25
CA ARG A 279 -12.17 6.44 -20.52
C ARG A 279 -11.89 4.99 -20.92
N TRP A 280 -11.17 4.28 -20.06
CA TRP A 280 -10.77 2.89 -20.32
C TRP A 280 -11.88 1.89 -20.02
N LEU A 281 -12.84 2.23 -19.15
CA LEU A 281 -13.92 1.32 -18.79
C LEU A 281 -15.20 2.05 -18.34
N ASP A 282 -16.36 1.59 -18.84
CA ASP A 282 -17.69 2.06 -18.43
C ASP A 282 -18.18 1.36 -17.15
N SER A 283 -17.34 1.33 -16.12
CA SER A 283 -17.61 0.73 -14.80
C SER A 283 -16.81 1.45 -13.71
N TYR A 284 -17.04 1.07 -12.45
CA TYR A 284 -16.43 1.65 -11.24
C TYR A 284 -16.76 3.14 -11.00
N GLY A 285 -17.65 3.70 -11.81
CA GLY A 285 -18.03 5.11 -11.76
C GLY A 285 -19.24 5.37 -10.87
N TYR A 286 -19.44 6.63 -10.50
CA TYR A 286 -20.55 7.05 -9.65
C TYR A 286 -21.92 6.71 -10.29
N ASN A 287 -22.08 6.98 -11.59
CA ASN A 287 -23.26 6.60 -12.36
C ASN A 287 -23.05 5.25 -13.07
N ALA A 288 -21.84 5.00 -13.59
CA ALA A 288 -21.49 3.74 -14.24
C ALA A 288 -21.26 2.61 -13.22
N GLY A 289 -22.35 1.93 -12.86
CA GLY A 289 -22.37 0.83 -11.89
C GLY A 289 -22.77 1.25 -10.48
N GLY A 290 -23.06 2.53 -10.22
CA GLY A 290 -23.58 2.99 -8.94
C GLY A 290 -22.56 2.96 -7.79
N TRP A 291 -21.28 3.14 -8.08
CA TRP A 291 -20.22 3.05 -7.07
C TRP A 291 -20.26 4.24 -6.12
N ARG A 292 -19.98 4.01 -4.83
CA ARG A 292 -20.11 5.01 -3.77
C ARG A 292 -18.93 4.92 -2.83
N VAL A 293 -18.35 6.05 -2.42
CA VAL A 293 -17.13 6.07 -1.60
C VAL A 293 -17.37 5.48 -0.21
N ASP A 294 -18.56 5.69 0.36
CA ASP A 294 -18.98 5.18 1.68
C ASP A 294 -19.37 3.70 1.69
N GLN A 295 -19.45 3.04 0.54
CA GLN A 295 -19.90 1.63 0.43
C GLN A 295 -18.93 0.74 -0.34
N HIS A 296 -18.34 1.28 -1.41
CA HIS A 296 -17.65 0.53 -2.45
C HIS A 296 -16.22 1.04 -2.66
N PRO A 297 -15.26 0.63 -1.80
CA PRO A 297 -13.85 0.90 -2.03
C PRO A 297 -13.39 0.37 -3.39
N ARG A 298 -12.50 1.14 -4.02
CA ARG A 298 -11.77 0.79 -5.24
C ARG A 298 -10.29 0.94 -4.92
N MET A 299 -9.47 0.09 -5.50
CA MET A 299 -8.02 0.05 -5.30
C MET A 299 -7.35 -0.31 -6.62
N VAL A 300 -6.09 0.06 -6.71
CA VAL A 300 -5.19 -0.26 -7.83
C VAL A 300 -3.99 -1.01 -7.27
N ALA A 301 -3.64 -2.14 -7.89
CA ALA A 301 -2.45 -2.93 -7.61
C ALA A 301 -2.29 -4.00 -8.69
N ASP A 302 -1.07 -4.42 -8.99
CA ASP A 302 -0.82 -5.62 -9.80
C ASP A 302 -1.31 -6.86 -9.05
N VAL A 303 -2.44 -7.42 -9.49
CA VAL A 303 -2.97 -8.67 -8.91
C VAL A 303 -2.67 -9.87 -9.79
N ASN A 304 -2.08 -9.65 -10.97
CA ASN A 304 -1.92 -10.69 -11.98
C ASN A 304 -0.44 -11.10 -12.20
N GLY A 305 0.49 -10.25 -11.77
CA GLY A 305 1.94 -10.41 -11.82
C GLY A 305 2.57 -10.01 -13.16
N ASP A 306 1.92 -9.17 -13.95
CA ASP A 306 2.42 -8.68 -15.25
C ASP A 306 3.19 -7.36 -15.16
N GLY A 307 3.28 -6.77 -13.97
CA GLY A 307 3.93 -5.50 -13.72
C GLY A 307 3.06 -4.28 -14.05
N MET A 308 1.80 -4.47 -14.42
CA MET A 308 0.82 -3.40 -14.58
C MET A 308 -0.19 -3.44 -13.42
N ASP A 309 -0.56 -2.28 -12.91
CA ASP A 309 -1.58 -2.19 -11.87
C ASP A 309 -2.98 -2.46 -12.45
N ASP A 310 -3.73 -3.31 -11.76
CA ASP A 310 -5.09 -3.69 -12.08
C ASP A 310 -6.09 -2.97 -11.17
N ILE A 311 -7.37 -2.95 -11.56
CA ILE A 311 -8.43 -2.39 -10.70
C ILE A 311 -9.12 -3.50 -9.93
N VAL A 312 -9.17 -3.36 -8.61
CA VAL A 312 -10.06 -4.14 -7.73
C VAL A 312 -11.12 -3.23 -7.12
N GLY A 313 -12.39 -3.54 -7.40
CA GLY A 313 -13.54 -2.85 -6.83
C GLY A 313 -14.38 -3.75 -5.94
N PHE A 314 -14.60 -3.32 -4.69
CA PHE A 314 -15.46 -4.01 -3.74
C PHE A 314 -16.92 -3.54 -3.86
N GLY A 315 -17.65 -4.13 -4.81
CA GLY A 315 -19.03 -3.76 -5.14
C GLY A 315 -20.08 -4.33 -4.19
N ASN A 316 -21.36 -4.28 -4.59
CA ASN A 316 -22.46 -4.84 -3.80
C ASN A 316 -22.34 -6.36 -3.64
N ALA A 317 -22.14 -7.07 -4.76
CA ALA A 317 -22.20 -8.52 -4.82
C ALA A 317 -20.84 -9.23 -4.64
N GLY A 318 -19.76 -8.48 -4.43
CA GLY A 318 -18.44 -9.07 -4.18
C GLY A 318 -17.28 -8.18 -4.63
N ALA A 319 -16.08 -8.77 -4.71
CA ALA A 319 -14.91 -8.12 -5.31
C ALA A 319 -14.88 -8.37 -6.83
N TYR A 320 -14.74 -7.29 -7.58
CA TYR A 320 -14.64 -7.24 -9.03
C TYR A 320 -13.22 -6.85 -9.43
N VAL A 321 -12.74 -7.42 -10.52
CA VAL A 321 -11.41 -7.15 -11.06
C VAL A 321 -11.52 -6.78 -12.53
N SER A 322 -10.75 -5.78 -12.93
CA SER A 322 -10.47 -5.42 -14.32
C SER A 322 -8.96 -5.35 -14.50
N TYR A 323 -8.43 -6.19 -15.38
CA TYR A 323 -7.00 -6.25 -15.64
C TYR A 323 -6.59 -5.12 -16.58
N SER A 324 -5.44 -4.50 -16.33
CA SER A 324 -4.86 -3.57 -17.30
C SER A 324 -4.37 -4.31 -18.54
N THR A 325 -4.35 -3.61 -19.67
CA THR A 325 -3.72 -4.10 -20.91
C THR A 325 -2.67 -3.11 -21.44
N GLY A 326 -2.29 -2.13 -20.62
CA GLY A 326 -1.42 -1.00 -20.99
C GLY A 326 -2.04 0.05 -21.92
N ALA A 327 -3.25 -0.19 -22.42
CA ALA A 327 -3.98 0.73 -23.29
C ALA A 327 -5.49 0.78 -22.97
N GLY A 328 -5.94 0.03 -21.96
CA GLY A 328 -7.33 -0.18 -21.62
C GLY A 328 -7.46 -1.10 -20.41
N LEU A 329 -8.71 -1.43 -20.06
CA LEU A 329 -9.05 -2.37 -18.99
C LEU A 329 -9.96 -3.46 -19.52
N THR A 330 -9.79 -4.69 -19.02
CA THR A 330 -10.79 -5.73 -19.26
C THR A 330 -12.12 -5.38 -18.61
N ALA A 331 -13.21 -5.96 -19.12
CA ALA A 331 -14.53 -5.82 -18.49
C ALA A 331 -14.49 -6.27 -17.02
N ALA A 332 -15.23 -5.55 -16.17
CA ALA A 332 -15.30 -5.84 -14.74
C ALA A 332 -15.87 -7.25 -14.50
N SER A 333 -15.07 -8.13 -13.92
CA SER A 333 -15.44 -9.51 -13.63
C SER A 333 -15.49 -9.74 -12.13
N ARG A 334 -16.59 -10.28 -11.62
CA ARG A 334 -16.69 -10.64 -10.19
C ARG A 334 -15.82 -11.86 -9.92
N LYS A 335 -14.68 -11.67 -9.25
CA LYS A 335 -13.74 -12.74 -8.92
C LYS A 335 -14.02 -13.38 -7.56
N VAL A 336 -14.57 -12.63 -6.61
CA VAL A 336 -14.84 -13.14 -5.26
C VAL A 336 -16.27 -12.84 -4.84
N ASN A 337 -17.01 -13.85 -4.39
CA ASN A 337 -18.36 -13.70 -3.83
C ASN A 337 -18.31 -13.36 -2.32
N SER A 338 -17.56 -12.33 -1.97
CA SER A 338 -17.38 -11.79 -0.61
C SER A 338 -16.75 -10.40 -0.71
N PHE A 339 -16.40 -9.78 0.42
CA PHE A 339 -15.82 -8.42 0.52
C PHE A 339 -16.73 -7.29 0.01
N GLY A 340 -17.96 -7.63 -0.40
CA GLY A 340 -18.93 -6.70 -0.96
C GLY A 340 -19.92 -6.18 0.08
N TYR A 341 -20.59 -5.07 -0.26
CA TYR A 341 -21.55 -4.44 0.64
C TYR A 341 -22.69 -5.37 1.06
N ASN A 342 -23.25 -6.12 0.10
CA ASN A 342 -24.25 -7.16 0.36
C ASN A 342 -23.60 -8.54 0.54
N ALA A 343 -22.62 -8.87 -0.30
CA ALA A 343 -21.89 -10.13 -0.22
C ALA A 343 -20.90 -10.14 0.96
N GLY A 344 -21.37 -10.59 2.11
CA GLY A 344 -20.62 -10.67 3.37
C GLY A 344 -20.84 -9.48 4.31
N GLY A 345 -21.68 -8.51 3.95
CA GLY A 345 -22.05 -7.40 4.84
C GLY A 345 -20.91 -6.43 5.15
N TRP A 346 -19.99 -6.24 4.21
CA TRP A 346 -18.80 -5.40 4.42
C TRP A 346 -19.19 -3.91 4.45
N ARG A 347 -18.49 -3.13 5.29
CA ARG A 347 -18.86 -1.74 5.60
C ARG A 347 -17.59 -0.91 5.73
N VAL A 348 -17.55 0.27 5.11
CA VAL A 348 -16.34 1.10 5.10
C VAL A 348 -16.00 1.62 6.50
N ASP A 349 -17.01 1.94 7.31
CA ASP A 349 -16.88 2.41 8.69
C ASP A 349 -16.45 1.32 9.70
N ARG A 350 -16.33 0.05 9.28
CA ARG A 350 -16.08 -1.09 10.19
C ARG A 350 -15.00 -2.05 9.70
N HIS A 351 -15.01 -2.32 8.40
CA HIS A 351 -14.31 -3.42 7.76
C HIS A 351 -13.34 -2.91 6.68
N PRO A 352 -12.14 -2.44 7.05
CA PRO A 352 -11.08 -2.13 6.11
C PRO A 352 -10.76 -3.32 5.21
N ARG A 353 -10.46 -3.02 3.94
CA ARG A 353 -9.99 -3.96 2.92
C ARG A 353 -8.72 -3.38 2.32
N MET A 354 -7.81 -4.23 1.90
CA MET A 354 -6.49 -3.86 1.37
C MET A 354 -6.10 -4.83 0.27
N LEU A 355 -5.23 -4.36 -0.64
CA LEU A 355 -4.52 -5.18 -1.61
C LEU A 355 -3.04 -5.19 -1.22
N THR A 356 -2.45 -6.38 -1.06
CA THR A 356 -1.06 -6.52 -0.64
C THR A 356 -0.60 -7.95 -0.90
N ASP A 357 0.67 -8.17 -1.23
CA ASP A 357 1.21 -9.53 -1.34
C ASP A 357 1.45 -10.08 0.06
N VAL A 358 0.71 -11.13 0.44
CA VAL A 358 0.89 -11.81 1.73
C VAL A 358 1.60 -13.14 1.57
N ASN A 359 2.10 -13.47 0.39
CA ASN A 359 2.67 -14.78 0.09
C ASN A 359 3.95 -14.80 -0.75
N GLY A 360 4.45 -13.62 -1.11
CA GLY A 360 5.76 -13.42 -1.73
C GLY A 360 5.79 -13.85 -3.19
N ASP A 361 4.62 -13.88 -3.84
CA ASP A 361 4.49 -14.29 -5.24
C ASP A 361 4.48 -13.11 -6.22
N GLY A 362 4.64 -11.89 -5.71
CA GLY A 362 4.66 -10.64 -6.47
C GLY A 362 3.27 -10.17 -6.89
N ARG A 363 2.19 -10.77 -6.40
CA ARG A 363 0.81 -10.39 -6.72
C ARG A 363 0.11 -9.87 -5.48
N ALA A 364 -0.63 -8.79 -5.63
CA ALA A 364 -1.45 -8.31 -4.54
C ALA A 364 -2.66 -9.24 -4.29
N ASP A 365 -2.78 -9.69 -3.05
CA ASP A 365 -3.88 -10.48 -2.51
C ASP A 365 -4.94 -9.57 -1.86
N ILE A 366 -6.17 -10.08 -1.70
CA ILE A 366 -7.20 -9.35 -0.96
C ILE A 366 -7.11 -9.73 0.52
N VAL A 367 -6.88 -8.73 1.38
CA VAL A 367 -7.01 -8.83 2.83
C VAL A 367 -8.19 -7.98 3.30
N GLY A 368 -9.10 -8.57 4.07
CA GLY A 368 -10.26 -7.88 4.63
C GLY A 368 -10.44 -8.14 6.13
N PHE A 369 -10.48 -7.07 6.92
CA PHE A 369 -10.73 -7.12 8.35
C PHE A 369 -12.24 -7.14 8.63
N GLY A 370 -12.83 -8.33 8.70
CA GLY A 370 -14.26 -8.54 8.88
C GLY A 370 -14.72 -8.51 10.34
N ASN A 371 -15.88 -9.09 10.63
CA ASN A 371 -16.38 -9.21 12.00
C ASN A 371 -15.54 -10.18 12.86
N ALA A 372 -15.22 -11.35 12.32
CA ALA A 372 -14.56 -12.45 13.03
C ALA A 372 -13.03 -12.37 13.03
N GLY A 373 -12.44 -11.50 12.19
CA GLY A 373 -11.00 -11.31 12.10
C GLY A 373 -10.56 -10.95 10.68
N ALA A 374 -9.30 -11.24 10.33
CA ALA A 374 -8.78 -10.96 9.00
C ALA A 374 -9.00 -12.17 8.05
N TYR A 375 -9.71 -11.90 6.96
CA TYR A 375 -9.94 -12.83 5.87
C TYR A 375 -8.98 -12.53 4.73
N VAL A 376 -8.42 -13.57 4.14
CA VAL A 376 -7.53 -13.47 2.98
C VAL A 376 -8.08 -14.27 1.83
N SER A 377 -7.91 -13.72 0.64
CA SER A 377 -8.22 -14.33 -0.64
C SER A 377 -7.03 -14.12 -1.56
N LEU A 378 -6.23 -15.17 -1.72
CA LEU A 378 -5.01 -15.16 -2.53
C LEU A 378 -5.30 -15.05 -4.02
N SER A 379 -4.51 -14.26 -4.74
CA SER A 379 -4.51 -14.20 -6.20
C SER A 379 -3.77 -15.39 -6.81
N ASN A 380 -4.27 -15.91 -7.93
CA ASN A 380 -3.62 -16.93 -8.75
C ASN A 380 -3.51 -16.45 -10.20
N SER A 381 -3.07 -15.20 -10.37
CA SER A 381 -2.96 -14.41 -11.62
C SER A 381 -4.26 -14.13 -12.38
N SER A 382 -5.15 -15.10 -12.51
CA SER A 382 -6.38 -14.98 -13.31
C SER A 382 -7.66 -15.00 -12.47
N THR A 383 -7.57 -15.43 -11.21
CA THR A 383 -8.68 -15.56 -10.26
C THR A 383 -8.17 -15.40 -8.83
N PHE A 384 -9.11 -15.36 -7.90
CA PHE A 384 -8.84 -15.36 -6.47
C PHE A 384 -9.35 -16.64 -5.82
N THR A 385 -8.69 -17.08 -4.75
CA THR A 385 -9.15 -18.21 -3.92
C THR A 385 -10.44 -17.87 -3.18
N THR A 386 -11.12 -18.88 -2.64
CA THR A 386 -12.24 -18.61 -1.73
C THR A 386 -11.70 -17.97 -0.45
N PRO A 387 -12.30 -16.87 0.05
CA PRO A 387 -11.80 -16.20 1.24
C PRO A 387 -11.76 -17.12 2.47
N ARG A 388 -10.66 -17.12 3.20
CA ARG A 388 -10.50 -17.88 4.44
C ARG A 388 -10.11 -16.96 5.58
N LEU A 389 -10.61 -17.24 6.79
CA LEU A 389 -10.17 -16.55 8.00
C LEU A 389 -8.75 -17.01 8.33
N TRP A 390 -7.78 -16.12 8.19
CA TRP A 390 -6.36 -16.40 8.49
C TRP A 390 -5.99 -16.09 9.93
N VAL A 391 -6.71 -15.15 10.57
CA VAL A 391 -6.55 -14.87 12.00
C VAL A 391 -7.87 -14.40 12.60
N SER A 392 -8.16 -14.84 13.82
CA SER A 392 -9.42 -14.54 14.55
C SER A 392 -9.34 -13.28 15.43
N THR A 393 -8.37 -12.41 15.16
CA THR A 393 -8.17 -11.11 15.80
C THR A 393 -8.28 -9.99 14.74
N TYR A 394 -8.13 -8.72 15.12
CA TYR A 394 -8.31 -7.55 14.23
C TYR A 394 -9.72 -7.31 13.69
N GLY A 395 -10.70 -8.12 14.13
CA GLY A 395 -12.07 -8.06 13.69
C GLY A 395 -12.91 -7.01 14.44
N TYR A 396 -13.98 -6.55 13.79
CA TYR A 396 -14.90 -5.60 14.43
C TYR A 396 -15.55 -6.18 15.68
N SER A 397 -16.02 -7.43 15.61
CA SER A 397 -16.56 -8.16 16.75
C SER A 397 -15.44 -8.88 17.52
N ALA A 398 -14.54 -9.53 16.79
CA ALA A 398 -13.41 -10.25 17.34
C ALA A 398 -12.24 -9.31 17.69
N GLY A 399 -12.19 -8.89 18.96
CA GLY A 399 -11.16 -7.98 19.47
C GLY A 399 -11.60 -6.51 19.53
N GLY A 400 -12.83 -6.19 19.13
CA GLY A 400 -13.41 -4.85 19.32
C GLY A 400 -12.75 -3.75 18.47
N TRP A 401 -12.21 -4.09 17.30
CA TRP A 401 -11.51 -3.13 16.45
C TRP A 401 -12.47 -2.12 15.83
N ARG A 402 -12.04 -0.87 15.74
CA ARG A 402 -12.87 0.29 15.38
C ARG A 402 -12.06 1.19 14.48
N VAL A 403 -12.60 1.59 13.33
CA VAL A 403 -11.83 2.36 12.33
C VAL A 403 -11.45 3.74 12.88
N GLU A 404 -12.32 4.31 13.71
CA GLU A 404 -12.15 5.61 14.36
C GLU A 404 -11.06 5.63 15.45
N ASN A 405 -10.65 4.47 15.96
CA ASN A 405 -9.67 4.38 17.06
C ASN A 405 -8.41 3.57 16.69
N HIS A 406 -8.60 2.52 15.88
CA HIS A 406 -7.66 1.42 15.71
C HIS A 406 -7.30 1.19 14.24
N PRO A 407 -6.31 1.93 13.70
CA PRO A 407 -5.75 1.65 12.40
C PRO A 407 -5.19 0.22 12.32
N ARG A 408 -5.38 -0.39 11.16
CA ARG A 408 -4.79 -1.67 10.75
C ARG A 408 -4.10 -1.40 9.43
N ILE A 409 -2.88 -1.88 9.27
CA ILE A 409 -2.02 -1.65 8.12
C ILE A 409 -1.37 -2.98 7.75
N MET A 410 -1.21 -3.23 6.46
CA MET A 410 -0.41 -4.35 5.96
C MET A 410 0.99 -3.84 5.63
N ALA A 411 2.02 -4.52 6.12
CA ALA A 411 3.42 -4.16 5.86
C ALA A 411 4.34 -5.34 6.19
N ASP A 412 5.37 -5.56 5.39
CA ASP A 412 6.45 -6.50 5.74
C ASP A 412 7.29 -5.90 6.89
N VAL A 413 7.17 -6.46 8.09
CA VAL A 413 7.91 -5.98 9.26
C VAL A 413 9.05 -6.89 9.66
N ASP A 414 9.26 -8.04 9.02
CA ASP A 414 10.38 -8.93 9.32
C ASP A 414 11.38 -9.18 8.19
N GLY A 415 11.06 -8.66 7.01
CA GLY A 415 11.90 -8.63 5.82
C GLY A 415 11.85 -9.94 5.03
N ASP A 416 10.77 -10.72 5.17
CA ASP A 416 10.59 -11.97 4.45
C ASP A 416 9.90 -11.81 3.07
N GLY A 417 9.42 -10.61 2.76
CA GLY A 417 8.73 -10.25 1.52
C GLY A 417 7.21 -10.42 1.58
N ASP A 418 6.66 -11.01 2.64
CA ASP A 418 5.24 -11.17 2.84
C ASP A 418 4.70 -10.02 3.72
N SER A 419 3.56 -9.45 3.34
CA SER A 419 2.98 -8.39 4.16
C SER A 419 2.30 -8.94 5.42
N ASP A 420 2.71 -8.40 6.57
CA ASP A 420 2.18 -8.71 7.89
C ASP A 420 1.04 -7.79 8.30
N ILE A 421 0.24 -8.20 9.29
CA ILE A 421 -0.74 -7.30 9.91
C ILE A 421 -0.07 -6.52 11.03
N VAL A 422 -0.07 -5.18 10.92
CA VAL A 422 0.20 -4.27 12.04
C VAL A 422 -1.09 -3.57 12.44
N GLY A 423 -1.56 -3.82 13.66
CA GLY A 423 -2.75 -3.18 14.22
C GLY A 423 -2.45 -2.37 15.47
N PHE A 424 -2.88 -1.10 15.46
CA PHE A 424 -2.75 -0.19 16.58
C PHE A 424 -4.00 -0.26 17.46
N GLY A 425 -3.98 -1.15 18.46
CA GLY A 425 -5.11 -1.40 19.37
C GLY A 425 -5.16 -0.43 20.55
N ASN A 426 -5.95 -0.75 21.58
CA ASN A 426 -6.00 0.06 22.80
C ASN A 426 -4.65 0.07 23.56
N ALA A 427 -4.09 -1.11 23.81
CA ALA A 427 -2.93 -1.26 24.70
C ALA A 427 -1.57 -1.21 23.98
N GLY A 428 -1.53 -0.96 22.68
CA GLY A 428 -0.29 -0.80 21.93
C GLY A 428 -0.41 -1.23 20.46
N ALA A 429 0.74 -1.41 19.79
CA ALA A 429 0.80 -1.98 18.45
C ALA A 429 1.02 -3.50 18.51
N TYR A 430 0.20 -4.21 17.73
CA TYR A 430 0.15 -5.66 17.67
C TYR A 430 0.45 -6.13 16.25
N VAL A 431 1.29 -7.15 16.15
CA VAL A 431 1.71 -7.74 14.88
C VAL A 431 1.25 -9.19 14.81
N SER A 432 0.81 -9.61 13.62
CA SER A 432 0.67 -11.02 13.26
C SER A 432 1.35 -11.21 11.93
N ARG A 433 2.34 -12.11 11.90
CA ARG A 433 3.19 -12.25 10.72
C ARG A 433 2.60 -13.22 9.73
N SER A 434 2.69 -12.93 8.43
CA SER A 434 2.25 -13.89 7.43
C SER A 434 3.15 -15.12 7.48
N ASN A 435 2.58 -16.31 7.28
CA ASN A 435 3.37 -17.49 6.98
C ASN A 435 3.45 -17.76 5.46
N GLY A 436 2.88 -16.86 4.67
CA GLY A 436 2.74 -16.95 3.22
C GLY A 436 1.62 -17.87 2.73
N VAL A 437 1.08 -18.74 3.58
CA VAL A 437 0.28 -19.88 3.12
C VAL A 437 -1.20 -19.74 3.43
N ASN A 438 -1.52 -19.54 4.70
CA ASN A 438 -2.87 -19.76 5.24
C ASN A 438 -3.13 -19.14 6.62
N LEU A 439 -2.17 -18.43 7.22
CA LEU A 439 -2.27 -17.97 8.60
C LEU A 439 -1.46 -16.69 8.81
N PHE A 440 -1.92 -15.85 9.73
CA PHE A 440 -1.07 -14.87 10.42
C PHE A 440 -0.75 -15.34 11.85
N GLU A 441 0.52 -15.35 12.26
CA GLU A 441 1.03 -15.94 13.52
C GLU A 441 1.66 -14.97 14.53
#